data_AF-A0A519LII3-F1
#
_entry.id   AF-A0A519LII3-F1
#
_cell.length_a   1.000
_cell.length_b   1.000
_cell.length_c   1.000
_cell.angle_alpha   90.00
_cell.angle_beta   90.00
_cell.angle_gamma   90.00
#
_symmetry.space_group_name_H-M   'P 1'
#
loop_
_entity.id
_entity.type
_entity.pdbx_description
1 polymer ?
#
loop_
_entity_poly.entity_id
_entity_poly.type
_entity_poly.pdbx_seq_one_letter_code
_entity_poly.pdbx_strand_id
1 'polypeptide(L)'
;MFEVNDQEFTKIYDHHGILCLKKLNENYLLAGNYNGIAIFEKKGNTWKFLKKMKFILGAVNQIIVDDGGNIFANIPNYGVMKFRLDKNLQPQNRQFISVDHLKGNFPSFFRDEKDIRAITSTSQYDYNPSQNTFIENNHTSHHGKIKNLFSGFYMPIILDKNYGFYSVNNGFALEKFINDKIKPEFSSLLLFRKASAFNNDSAIDLVNGDEVCFKYNNLRFSFLVPNEDGVEYEYFLKNFSKDWSGWSKKNTAEFLGLKEGSYVLQIRAKNQDQISTSL
;
A
#
# COMPACT_ATOMS: atom_id res chain seq x y z
N MET A 1 -27.89 6.22 -15.18
CA MET A 1 -27.50 7.14 -14.09
C MET A 1 -28.76 7.61 -13.39
N PHE A 2 -28.72 7.69 -12.06
CA PHE A 2 -29.85 8.17 -11.25
C PHE A 2 -29.42 9.40 -10.46
N GLU A 3 -30.33 10.34 -10.35
CA GLU A 3 -30.29 11.41 -9.36
C GLU A 3 -30.96 10.88 -8.09
N VAL A 4 -30.37 11.15 -6.93
CA VAL A 4 -30.89 10.71 -5.63
C VAL A 4 -31.33 11.97 -4.89
N ASN A 5 -32.63 12.08 -4.63
CA ASN A 5 -33.22 13.18 -3.87
C ASN A 5 -33.99 12.57 -2.69
N ASP A 6 -33.49 12.78 -1.47
CA ASP A 6 -34.00 12.19 -0.24
C ASP A 6 -34.19 10.66 -0.32
N GLN A 7 -35.42 10.20 -0.59
CA GLN A 7 -35.80 8.79 -0.65
C GLN A 7 -36.13 8.31 -2.08
N GLU A 8 -35.99 9.17 -3.09
CA GLU A 8 -36.33 8.86 -4.48
C GLU A 8 -35.11 8.76 -5.39
N PHE A 9 -35.14 7.77 -6.29
CA PHE A 9 -34.15 7.58 -7.33
C PHE A 9 -34.77 7.91 -8.68
N THR A 10 -34.40 9.05 -9.26
CA THR A 10 -34.91 9.48 -10.56
C THR A 10 -33.89 9.17 -11.64
N LYS A 11 -34.26 8.35 -12.62
CA LYS A 11 -33.37 8.04 -13.74
C LYS A 11 -33.18 9.29 -14.61
N ILE A 12 -31.92 9.72 -14.78
CA ILE A 12 -31.56 10.90 -15.58
C ILE A 12 -30.75 10.55 -16.83
N TYR A 13 -30.34 9.28 -16.98
CA TYR A 13 -29.63 8.82 -18.16
C TYR A 13 -29.80 7.31 -18.37
N ASP A 14 -30.18 6.93 -19.59
CA ASP A 14 -30.47 5.54 -19.97
C ASP A 14 -29.25 4.71 -20.34
N HIS A 15 -28.11 5.33 -20.67
CA HIS A 15 -26.95 4.57 -21.09
C HIS A 15 -26.18 4.03 -19.89
N HIS A 16 -25.81 2.76 -20.01
CA HIS A 16 -24.99 2.05 -19.04
C HIS A 16 -23.51 2.43 -19.16
N GLY A 17 -22.72 2.04 -18.17
CA GLY A 17 -21.27 2.15 -18.23
C GLY A 17 -20.71 3.51 -17.85
N ILE A 18 -21.40 4.26 -16.97
CA ILE A 18 -20.79 5.41 -16.30
C ILE A 18 -19.69 4.90 -15.35
N LEU A 19 -18.49 5.44 -15.47
CA LEU A 19 -17.30 5.05 -14.70
C LEU A 19 -16.87 6.14 -13.72
N CYS A 20 -17.10 7.41 -14.05
CA CYS A 20 -16.82 8.53 -13.16
C CYS A 20 -17.75 9.71 -13.41
N LEU A 21 -17.90 10.56 -12.38
CA LEU A 21 -18.63 11.81 -12.44
C LEU A 21 -17.72 12.96 -11.98
N LYS A 22 -17.74 14.07 -12.70
CA LYS A 22 -16.98 15.27 -12.34
C LYS A 22 -17.79 16.52 -12.62
N LYS A 23 -18.17 17.25 -11.57
CA LYS A 23 -18.78 18.58 -11.70
C LYS A 23 -17.76 19.51 -12.35
N LEU A 24 -18.11 20.07 -13.50
CA LEU A 24 -17.25 21.02 -14.22
C LEU A 24 -17.44 22.44 -13.65
N ASN A 25 -18.70 22.81 -13.41
CA ASN A 25 -19.11 24.06 -12.76
C ASN A 25 -20.57 23.92 -12.30
N GLU A 26 -21.20 25.03 -11.86
CA GLU A 26 -22.59 25.02 -11.41
C GLU A 26 -23.60 24.59 -12.49
N ASN A 27 -23.26 24.74 -13.76
CA ASN A 27 -24.15 24.48 -14.89
C ASN A 27 -23.88 23.14 -15.57
N TYR A 28 -22.68 22.57 -15.44
CA TYR A 28 -22.28 21.39 -16.21
C TYR A 28 -21.64 20.29 -15.36
N LEU A 29 -22.01 19.05 -15.69
CA LEU A 29 -21.49 17.82 -15.11
C LEU A 29 -20.94 16.94 -16.25
N LEU A 30 -19.73 16.41 -16.06
CA LEU A 30 -19.10 15.46 -16.96
C LEU A 30 -19.25 14.06 -16.40
N ALA A 31 -19.63 13.11 -17.26
CA ALA A 31 -19.74 11.70 -16.91
C ALA A 31 -18.88 10.87 -17.87
N GLY A 32 -17.74 10.39 -17.37
CA GLY A 32 -16.91 9.44 -18.11
C GLY A 32 -17.61 8.09 -18.20
N ASN A 33 -17.53 7.46 -19.37
CA ASN A 33 -18.17 6.17 -19.64
C ASN A 33 -17.34 5.33 -20.61
N TYR A 34 -17.80 4.11 -20.93
CA TYR A 34 -17.12 3.18 -21.86
C TYR A 34 -16.79 3.77 -23.24
N ASN A 35 -17.49 4.82 -23.65
CA ASN A 35 -17.41 5.38 -25.00
C ASN A 35 -17.00 6.87 -25.02
N GLY A 36 -16.40 7.38 -23.95
CA GLY A 36 -15.91 8.76 -23.86
C GLY A 36 -16.56 9.53 -22.71
N ILE A 37 -16.95 10.78 -22.97
CA ILE A 37 -17.53 11.69 -21.96
C ILE A 37 -18.93 12.13 -22.39
N ALA A 38 -19.92 11.90 -21.53
CA ALA A 38 -21.24 12.50 -21.62
C ALA A 38 -21.27 13.81 -20.83
N ILE A 39 -21.97 14.82 -21.36
CA ILE A 39 -22.10 16.14 -20.75
C ILE A 39 -23.56 16.31 -20.34
N PHE A 40 -23.76 16.74 -19.10
CA PHE A 40 -25.06 17.05 -18.52
C PHE A 40 -25.10 18.55 -18.20
N GLU A 41 -26.26 19.15 -18.42
CA GLU A 41 -26.56 20.53 -18.06
C GLU A 41 -27.53 20.55 -16.88
N LYS A 42 -27.30 21.43 -15.92
CA LYS A 42 -28.21 21.67 -14.82
C LYS A 42 -29.41 22.47 -15.32
N LYS A 43 -30.62 21.91 -15.18
CA LYS A 43 -31.88 22.58 -15.51
C LYS A 43 -32.75 22.60 -14.26
N GLY A 44 -32.78 23.75 -13.57
CA GLY A 44 -33.39 23.87 -12.25
C GLY A 44 -32.62 23.04 -11.23
N ASN A 45 -33.31 22.14 -10.55
CA ASN A 45 -32.71 21.27 -9.52
C ASN A 45 -32.28 19.90 -10.03
N THR A 46 -32.33 19.64 -11.35
CA THR A 46 -31.98 18.33 -11.92
C THR A 46 -30.93 18.45 -13.02
N TRP A 47 -30.23 17.34 -13.27
CA TRP A 47 -29.29 17.20 -14.38
C TRP A 47 -29.95 16.57 -15.61
N LYS A 48 -29.80 17.21 -16.77
CA LYS A 48 -30.29 16.66 -18.05
C LYS A 48 -29.13 16.38 -18.99
N PHE A 49 -29.17 15.24 -19.66
CA PHE A 49 -28.20 14.91 -20.70
C PHE A 49 -28.25 15.99 -21.80
N LEU A 50 -27.10 16.61 -22.07
CA LEU A 50 -26.96 17.64 -23.09
C LEU A 50 -26.45 17.03 -24.40
N LYS A 51 -25.27 16.40 -24.35
CA LYS A 51 -24.63 15.76 -25.51
C LYS A 51 -23.44 14.89 -25.12
N LYS A 52 -22.99 14.07 -26.06
CA LYS A 52 -21.69 13.40 -26.00
C LYS A 52 -20.57 14.34 -26.46
N MET A 53 -19.47 14.37 -25.74
CA MET A 53 -18.26 15.09 -26.14
C MET A 53 -17.62 14.40 -27.36
N LYS A 54 -17.28 15.17 -28.40
CA LYS A 54 -16.61 14.62 -29.58
C LYS A 54 -15.11 14.47 -29.32
N PHE A 55 -14.45 13.62 -30.11
CA PHE A 55 -12.99 13.45 -30.16
C PHE A 55 -12.32 12.88 -28.90
N ILE A 56 -13.09 12.46 -27.90
CA ILE A 56 -12.62 11.62 -26.79
C ILE A 56 -13.16 10.22 -27.04
N LEU A 57 -12.28 9.29 -27.41
CA LEU A 57 -12.62 7.91 -27.74
C LEU A 57 -12.11 6.96 -26.64
N GLY A 58 -12.80 5.82 -26.47
CA GLY A 58 -12.47 4.83 -25.45
C GLY A 58 -13.11 5.10 -24.09
N ALA A 59 -12.86 4.19 -23.16
CA ALA A 59 -13.42 4.25 -21.82
C ALA A 59 -12.73 5.34 -20.99
N VAL A 60 -13.50 6.27 -20.42
CA VAL A 60 -12.98 7.32 -19.53
C VAL A 60 -13.38 7.00 -18.10
N ASN A 61 -12.42 6.56 -17.28
CA ASN A 61 -12.65 6.13 -15.90
C ASN A 61 -12.29 7.18 -14.85
N GLN A 62 -11.53 8.22 -15.20
CA GLN A 62 -11.25 9.35 -14.29
C GLN A 62 -11.24 10.67 -15.06
N ILE A 63 -11.79 11.72 -14.44
CA ILE A 63 -11.78 13.09 -14.95
C ILE A 63 -11.34 14.03 -13.84
N ILE A 64 -10.25 14.75 -14.09
CA ILE A 64 -9.71 15.77 -13.18
C ILE A 64 -9.83 17.13 -13.87
N VAL A 65 -10.13 18.16 -13.10
CA VAL A 65 -10.20 19.55 -13.56
C VAL A 65 -9.28 20.38 -12.69
N ASP A 66 -8.35 21.11 -13.29
CA ASP A 66 -7.49 22.06 -12.59
C ASP A 66 -8.11 23.47 -12.52
N ASP A 67 -7.52 24.37 -11.73
CA ASP A 67 -8.03 25.74 -11.56
C ASP A 67 -7.89 26.57 -12.84
N GLY A 68 -6.98 26.17 -13.73
CA GLY A 68 -6.84 26.75 -15.05
C GLY A 68 -7.98 26.37 -15.99
N GLY A 69 -8.82 25.39 -15.65
CA GLY A 69 -9.85 24.84 -16.53
C GLY A 69 -9.33 23.80 -17.52
N ASN A 70 -8.12 23.26 -17.31
CA ASN A 70 -7.66 22.09 -18.03
C ASN A 70 -8.33 20.84 -17.46
N ILE A 71 -8.68 19.93 -18.36
CA ILE A 71 -9.31 18.65 -18.07
C ILE A 71 -8.30 17.55 -18.38
N PHE A 72 -8.11 16.64 -17.45
CA PHE A 72 -7.32 15.43 -17.61
C PHE A 72 -8.28 14.24 -17.55
N ALA A 73 -8.44 13.56 -18.68
CA ALA A 73 -9.26 12.36 -18.80
C ALA A 73 -8.35 11.14 -18.89
N ASN A 74 -8.44 10.24 -17.90
CA ASN A 74 -7.76 8.96 -17.96
C ASN A 74 -8.53 8.01 -18.89
N ILE A 75 -7.84 7.50 -19.91
CA ILE A 75 -8.35 6.51 -20.85
C ILE A 75 -7.46 5.27 -20.69
N PRO A 76 -7.84 4.24 -19.92
CA PRO A 76 -6.91 3.22 -19.42
C PRO A 76 -6.01 2.54 -20.44
N ASN A 77 -6.50 2.32 -21.67
CA ASN A 77 -5.74 1.65 -22.73
C ASN A 77 -4.89 2.60 -23.58
N TYR A 78 -4.98 3.91 -23.33
CA TYR A 78 -4.25 4.92 -24.07
C TYR A 78 -3.37 5.71 -23.10
N GLY A 79 -3.91 6.27 -22.03
CA GLY A 79 -3.19 7.13 -21.09
C GLY A 79 -4.04 8.33 -20.72
N VAL A 80 -3.40 9.45 -20.35
CA VAL A 80 -4.12 10.65 -19.91
C VAL A 80 -4.21 11.65 -21.05
N MET A 81 -5.43 12.05 -21.41
CA MET A 81 -5.67 13.13 -22.35
C MET A 81 -5.93 14.44 -21.60
N LYS A 82 -5.07 15.43 -21.85
CA LYS A 82 -5.20 16.80 -21.34
C LYS A 82 -5.83 17.70 -22.41
N PHE A 83 -6.84 18.49 -22.06
CA PHE A 83 -7.50 19.41 -22.99
C PHE A 83 -8.23 20.54 -22.27
N ARG A 84 -8.73 21.53 -23.00
CA ARG A 84 -9.65 22.57 -22.50
C ARG A 84 -10.96 22.52 -23.25
N LEU A 85 -12.03 23.02 -22.67
CA LEU A 85 -13.31 23.17 -23.36
C LEU A 85 -13.45 24.56 -23.99
N ASP A 86 -14.01 24.58 -25.19
CA ASP A 86 -14.46 25.83 -25.81
C ASP A 86 -15.87 26.23 -25.34
N LYS A 87 -16.36 27.36 -25.85
CA LYS A 87 -17.71 27.87 -25.56
C LYS A 87 -18.84 26.89 -25.92
N ASN A 88 -18.56 25.94 -26.81
CA ASN A 88 -19.48 24.89 -27.24
C ASN A 88 -19.21 23.57 -26.52
N LEU A 89 -18.43 23.55 -25.44
CA LEU A 89 -18.10 22.36 -24.66
C LEU A 89 -17.42 21.27 -25.51
N GLN A 90 -16.62 21.66 -26.50
CA GLN A 90 -15.78 20.75 -27.28
C GLN A 90 -14.31 20.82 -26.85
N PRO A 91 -13.58 19.70 -26.90
CA PRO A 91 -12.19 19.66 -26.46
C PRO A 91 -11.27 20.34 -27.50
N GLN A 92 -10.51 21.33 -27.03
CA GLN A 92 -9.45 22.03 -27.75
C GLN A 92 -8.08 21.75 -27.12
N ASN A 93 -7.03 21.96 -27.91
CA ASN A 93 -5.63 21.79 -27.48
C ASN A 93 -5.38 20.44 -26.81
N ARG A 94 -5.88 19.36 -27.43
CA ARG A 94 -5.73 18.01 -26.90
C ARG A 94 -4.27 17.60 -26.92
N GLN A 95 -3.75 17.27 -25.76
CA GLN A 95 -2.40 16.75 -25.54
C GLN A 95 -2.53 15.38 -24.90
N PHE A 96 -1.70 14.45 -25.36
CA PHE A 96 -1.64 13.11 -24.81
C PHE A 96 -0.43 13.01 -23.88
N ILE A 97 -0.65 12.42 -22.70
CA ILE A 97 0.36 12.16 -21.68
C ILE A 97 0.46 10.64 -21.57
N SER A 98 1.58 10.08 -22.06
CA SER A 98 1.87 8.66 -21.88
C SER A 98 2.08 8.35 -20.40
N VAL A 99 1.63 7.16 -19.99
CA VAL A 99 1.72 6.65 -18.63
C VAL A 99 2.44 5.29 -18.60
N ASP A 100 3.05 4.90 -19.71
CA ASP A 100 3.70 3.59 -19.88
C ASP A 100 4.98 3.47 -19.03
N HIS A 101 5.57 4.61 -18.66
CA HIS A 101 6.75 4.68 -17.80
C HIS A 101 6.42 4.61 -16.30
N LEU A 102 5.14 4.63 -15.92
CA LEU A 102 4.74 4.50 -14.52
C LEU A 102 5.00 3.07 -14.06
N LYS A 103 5.78 2.93 -12.99
CA LYS A 103 6.08 1.66 -12.33
C LYS A 103 4.86 1.21 -11.54
N GLY A 104 4.56 -0.09 -11.57
CA GLY A 104 3.42 -0.67 -10.86
C GLY A 104 2.13 -0.64 -11.68
N ASN A 105 1.10 -1.28 -11.13
CA ASN A 105 -0.18 -1.47 -11.80
C ASN A 105 -1.21 -0.44 -11.36
N PHE A 106 -2.30 -0.34 -12.13
CA PHE A 106 -3.52 0.40 -11.79
C PHE A 106 -3.28 1.88 -11.43
N PRO A 107 -2.70 2.68 -12.35
CA PRO A 107 -2.47 4.10 -12.08
C PRO A 107 -3.80 4.82 -11.80
N SER A 108 -3.85 5.49 -10.64
CA SER A 108 -4.94 6.36 -10.22
C SER A 108 -4.46 7.80 -10.26
N PHE A 109 -5.17 8.63 -11.01
CA PHE A 109 -4.89 10.05 -11.12
C PHE A 109 -5.84 10.85 -10.25
N PHE A 110 -5.31 11.82 -9.52
CA PHE A 110 -6.10 12.69 -8.66
C PHE A 110 -5.44 14.07 -8.55
N ARG A 111 -6.15 14.99 -7.92
CA ARG A 111 -5.69 16.34 -7.64
C ARG A 111 -5.72 16.58 -6.14
N ASP A 112 -4.61 17.04 -5.57
CA ASP A 112 -4.56 17.52 -4.19
C ASP A 112 -4.89 19.03 -4.12
N GLU A 113 -4.61 19.71 -3.01
CA GLU A 113 -4.92 21.14 -2.83
C GLU A 113 -4.47 22.04 -4.01
N LYS A 114 -3.42 21.66 -4.76
CA LYS A 114 -2.96 22.42 -5.94
C LYS A 114 -2.52 21.57 -7.12
N ASP A 115 -1.92 20.41 -6.88
CA ASP A 115 -1.17 19.65 -7.86
C ASP A 115 -1.91 18.39 -8.33
N ILE A 116 -1.63 17.98 -9.57
CA ILE A 116 -2.12 16.72 -10.13
C ILE A 116 -1.07 15.65 -9.86
N ARG A 117 -1.51 14.52 -9.34
CA ARG A 117 -0.64 13.39 -9.01
C ARG A 117 -1.17 12.09 -9.59
N ALA A 118 -0.28 11.13 -9.71
CA ALA A 118 -0.61 9.75 -10.00
C ALA A 118 -0.06 8.85 -8.90
N ILE A 119 -0.83 7.83 -8.53
CA ILE A 119 -0.39 6.77 -7.63
C ILE A 119 -0.63 5.44 -8.33
N THR A 120 0.36 4.55 -8.31
CA THR A 120 0.26 3.17 -8.79
C THR A 120 0.34 2.21 -7.61
N SER A 121 0.30 0.90 -7.87
CA SER A 121 0.51 -0.10 -6.82
C SER A 121 1.89 -0.04 -6.14
N THR A 122 2.87 0.71 -6.67
CA THR A 122 4.24 0.73 -6.15
C THR A 122 4.86 2.11 -5.98
N SER A 123 4.41 3.13 -6.73
CA SER A 123 5.07 4.43 -6.80
C SER A 123 4.08 5.59 -6.85
N GLN A 124 4.53 6.77 -6.42
CA GLN A 124 3.81 8.04 -6.57
C GLN A 124 4.50 8.94 -7.59
N TYR A 125 3.72 9.79 -8.25
CA TYR A 125 4.18 10.69 -9.30
C TYR A 125 3.52 12.05 -9.19
N ASP A 126 4.28 13.09 -9.47
CA ASP A 126 3.77 14.45 -9.61
C ASP A 126 3.70 14.83 -11.09
N TYR A 127 2.60 15.47 -11.49
CA TYR A 127 2.47 16.01 -12.84
C TYR A 127 3.39 17.23 -13.00
N ASN A 128 4.29 17.19 -13.98
CA ASN A 128 5.14 18.31 -14.36
C ASN A 128 4.51 19.06 -15.56
N PRO A 129 4.00 20.29 -15.37
CA PRO A 129 3.35 21.03 -16.45
C PRO A 129 4.30 21.42 -17.59
N SER A 130 5.58 21.69 -17.30
CA SER A 130 6.56 22.13 -18.30
C SER A 130 6.97 21.00 -19.25
N GLN A 131 7.06 19.77 -18.73
CA GLN A 131 7.37 18.58 -19.52
C GLN A 131 6.12 17.83 -20.00
N ASN A 132 4.94 18.20 -19.51
CA ASN A 132 3.67 17.54 -19.77
C ASN A 132 3.72 16.01 -19.51
N THR A 133 4.29 15.62 -18.37
CA THR A 133 4.44 14.21 -17.98
C THR A 133 4.37 14.05 -16.47
N PHE A 134 4.24 12.82 -15.99
CA PHE A 134 4.29 12.45 -14.58
C PHE A 134 5.71 12.03 -14.20
N ILE A 135 6.28 12.66 -13.18
CA ILE A 135 7.64 12.39 -12.70
C ILE A 135 7.54 11.67 -11.36
N GLU A 136 8.28 10.56 -11.21
CA GLU A 136 8.29 9.79 -9.97
C GLU A 136 8.77 10.68 -8.82
N ASN A 137 7.94 10.77 -7.78
CA ASN A 137 8.34 11.41 -6.56
C ASN A 137 9.03 10.34 -5.69
N ASN A 138 10.20 10.65 -5.12
CA ASN A 138 10.93 9.75 -4.22
C ASN A 138 10.18 9.45 -2.90
N HIS A 139 8.97 9.98 -2.72
CA HIS A 139 8.00 9.44 -1.77
C HIS A 139 7.63 8.02 -2.17
N THR A 140 8.29 7.05 -1.53
CA THR A 140 7.86 5.65 -1.60
C THR A 140 6.44 5.59 -1.06
N SER A 141 5.45 5.40 -1.93
CA SER A 141 4.13 4.98 -1.51
C SER A 141 4.29 3.72 -0.66
N HIS A 142 3.85 3.76 0.60
CA HIS A 142 3.98 2.63 1.52
C HIS A 142 3.01 1.49 1.19
N HIS A 143 2.56 1.35 -0.07
CA HIS A 143 1.70 0.26 -0.54
C HIS A 143 2.27 -1.13 -0.27
N GLY A 144 3.59 -1.26 -0.11
CA GLY A 144 4.21 -2.51 0.38
C GLY A 144 3.67 -2.98 1.74
N LYS A 145 2.99 -2.12 2.52
CA LYS A 145 2.38 -2.44 3.82
C LYS A 145 0.93 -2.93 3.71
N ILE A 146 0.18 -2.55 2.68
CA ILE A 146 -1.24 -2.91 2.57
C ILE A 146 -1.37 -4.28 1.90
N LYS A 147 -1.51 -5.32 2.73
CA LYS A 147 -1.72 -6.68 2.26
C LYS A 147 -3.14 -6.85 1.72
N ASN A 148 -3.31 -7.78 0.77
CA ASN A 148 -4.61 -8.20 0.23
C ASN A 148 -5.40 -7.11 -0.51
N LEU A 149 -4.72 -6.18 -1.19
CA LEU A 149 -5.38 -5.23 -2.08
C LEU A 149 -6.18 -5.95 -3.16
N PHE A 150 -7.43 -5.53 -3.36
CA PHE A 150 -8.25 -6.04 -4.45
C PHE A 150 -7.69 -5.50 -5.77
N SER A 151 -7.28 -6.38 -6.68
CA SER A 151 -6.73 -5.97 -7.98
C SER A 151 -7.84 -5.63 -8.99
N GLY A 152 -7.52 -4.82 -9.99
CA GLY A 152 -8.41 -4.52 -11.11
C GLY A 152 -9.25 -3.26 -10.92
N PHE A 153 -10.52 -3.43 -10.53
CA PHE A 153 -11.57 -2.39 -10.65
C PHE A 153 -11.65 -1.42 -9.47
N TYR A 154 -11.14 -1.80 -8.30
CA TYR A 154 -11.19 -0.97 -7.11
C TYR A 154 -9.93 -0.13 -7.02
N MET A 155 -9.97 1.03 -7.67
CA MET A 155 -8.89 2.01 -7.59
C MET A 155 -8.83 2.58 -6.17
N PRO A 156 -7.64 2.82 -5.62
CA PRO A 156 -7.51 3.54 -4.37
C PRO A 156 -8.14 4.93 -4.50
N ILE A 157 -8.91 5.31 -3.49
CA ILE A 157 -9.50 6.64 -3.38
C ILE A 157 -8.56 7.46 -2.51
N ILE A 158 -7.90 8.44 -3.09
CA ILE A 158 -7.08 9.38 -2.34
C ILE A 158 -8.01 10.41 -1.71
N LEU A 159 -8.01 10.48 -0.38
CA LEU A 159 -8.90 11.37 0.37
C LEU A 159 -8.30 12.78 0.44
N ASP A 160 -7.00 12.87 0.72
CA ASP A 160 -6.23 14.12 0.74
C ASP A 160 -4.71 13.85 0.62
N LYS A 161 -3.89 14.88 0.85
CA LYS A 161 -2.42 14.80 0.82
C LYS A 161 -1.80 13.86 1.88
N ASN A 162 -2.57 13.48 2.89
CA ASN A 162 -2.13 12.66 4.01
C ASN A 162 -2.77 11.27 4.00
N TYR A 163 -3.91 11.05 3.33
CA TYR A 163 -4.67 9.80 3.46
C TYR A 163 -5.15 9.19 2.15
N GLY A 164 -5.03 7.86 2.06
CA GLY A 164 -5.58 7.03 1.00
C GLY A 164 -6.53 5.96 1.56
N PHE A 165 -7.61 5.68 0.83
CA PHE A 165 -8.57 4.65 1.12
C PHE A 165 -8.47 3.51 0.09
N TYR A 166 -8.38 2.29 0.57
CA TYR A 166 -8.11 1.10 -0.26
C TYR A 166 -9.15 0.03 0.00
N SER A 167 -9.65 -0.59 -1.06
CA SER A 167 -10.42 -1.83 -0.92
C SER A 167 -9.45 -3.01 -0.78
N VAL A 168 -9.66 -3.82 0.24
CA VAL A 168 -8.88 -5.05 0.49
C VAL A 168 -9.82 -6.24 0.60
N ASN A 169 -9.30 -7.46 0.48
CA ASN A 169 -10.10 -8.64 0.76
C ASN A 169 -10.68 -8.54 2.18
N ASN A 170 -12.01 -8.66 2.29
CA ASN A 170 -12.78 -8.57 3.54
C ASN A 170 -12.83 -7.18 4.21
N GLY A 171 -12.70 -6.08 3.47
CA GLY A 171 -13.01 -4.75 4.00
C GLY A 171 -12.29 -3.61 3.29
N PHE A 172 -11.79 -2.67 4.07
CA PHE A 172 -11.05 -1.52 3.58
C PHE A 172 -9.83 -1.23 4.46
N ALA A 173 -8.86 -0.51 3.90
CA ALA A 173 -7.71 0.03 4.63
C ALA A 173 -7.65 1.55 4.47
N LEU A 174 -7.26 2.24 5.53
CA LEU A 174 -6.94 3.65 5.53
C LEU A 174 -5.43 3.79 5.72
N GLU A 175 -4.73 4.27 4.70
CA GLU A 175 -3.30 4.56 4.78
C GLU A 175 -3.10 6.02 5.12
N LYS A 176 -2.17 6.30 6.04
CA LYS A 176 -1.60 7.63 6.21
C LYS A 176 -0.29 7.69 5.44
N PHE A 177 -0.17 8.61 4.49
CA PHE A 177 1.06 8.92 3.74
C PHE A 177 2.07 9.61 4.67
N ILE A 178 2.63 8.86 5.63
CA ILE A 178 3.66 9.38 6.54
C ILE A 178 5.01 9.37 5.80
N ASN A 179 5.62 10.54 5.62
CA ASN A 179 6.98 10.68 5.09
C ASN A 179 8.07 10.37 6.12
N ASP A 180 7.74 10.50 7.40
CA ASP A 180 8.67 10.18 8.48
C ASP A 180 8.69 8.68 8.74
N LYS A 181 9.88 8.09 8.63
CA LYS A 181 10.18 6.79 9.24
C LYS A 181 10.05 6.96 10.75
N ILE A 182 8.83 6.86 11.29
CA ILE A 182 8.66 6.47 12.68
C ILE A 182 9.24 5.06 12.72
N LYS A 183 10.53 4.95 13.07
CA LYS A 183 11.12 3.67 13.44
C LYS A 183 10.42 3.31 14.75
N PRO A 184 9.52 2.32 14.79
CA PRO A 184 9.06 1.85 16.08
C PRO A 184 10.30 1.48 16.88
N GLU A 185 10.47 2.09 18.05
CA GLU A 185 11.56 1.72 18.93
C GLU A 185 11.30 0.29 19.42
N PHE A 186 12.26 -0.57 19.14
CA PHE A 186 12.33 -1.95 19.60
C PHE A 186 12.57 -1.94 21.10
N SER A 187 11.50 -1.69 21.84
CA SER A 187 11.47 -1.54 23.29
C SER A 187 11.12 -2.86 24.00
N SER A 188 10.70 -3.86 23.25
CA SER A 188 10.29 -5.16 23.78
C SER A 188 11.50 -6.00 24.18
N LEU A 189 11.48 -6.50 25.42
CA LEU A 189 12.57 -7.28 25.99
C LEU A 189 12.63 -8.69 25.39
N LEU A 190 13.83 -9.17 25.10
CA LEU A 190 14.07 -10.58 24.78
C LEU A 190 13.88 -11.44 26.04
N LEU A 191 12.90 -12.33 26.01
CA LEU A 191 12.57 -13.22 27.12
C LEU A 191 13.05 -14.64 26.85
N PHE A 192 13.78 -15.18 27.81
CA PHE A 192 14.03 -16.62 27.88
C PHE A 192 12.77 -17.33 28.39
N ARG A 193 12.32 -18.37 27.69
CA ARG A 193 11.08 -19.08 28.02
C ARG A 193 11.33 -20.44 28.65
N LYS A 194 12.25 -21.21 28.08
CA LYS A 194 12.54 -22.56 28.54
C LYS A 194 13.93 -23.03 28.11
N ALA A 195 14.60 -23.76 28.99
CA ALA A 195 15.72 -24.62 28.67
C ALA A 195 15.41 -26.07 29.01
N SER A 196 15.93 -27.00 28.22
CA SER A 196 15.87 -28.42 28.52
C SER A 196 17.11 -29.13 28.01
N ALA A 197 17.63 -30.08 28.79
CA ALA A 197 18.57 -31.08 28.32
C ALA A 197 17.84 -32.37 27.98
N PHE A 198 18.22 -33.05 26.91
CA PHE A 198 17.51 -34.24 26.45
C PHE A 198 18.44 -35.26 25.79
N ASN A 199 17.92 -36.46 25.65
CA ASN A 199 18.48 -37.54 24.83
C ASN A 199 17.34 -38.24 24.07
N ASN A 200 17.58 -39.45 23.58
CA ASN A 200 16.56 -40.18 22.81
C ASN A 200 15.37 -40.66 23.66
N ASP A 201 15.54 -40.76 24.98
CA ASP A 201 14.56 -41.41 25.88
C ASP A 201 13.80 -40.41 26.76
N SER A 202 14.46 -39.31 27.17
CA SER A 202 13.88 -38.36 28.12
C SER A 202 14.47 -36.95 27.99
N ALA A 203 13.76 -35.99 28.59
CA ALA A 203 14.18 -34.60 28.71
C ALA A 203 14.00 -34.12 30.16
N ILE A 204 14.90 -33.24 30.58
CA ILE A 204 14.84 -32.55 31.87
C ILE A 204 14.83 -31.04 31.61
N ASP A 205 14.07 -30.30 32.40
CA ASP A 205 14.06 -28.85 32.36
C ASP A 205 15.31 -28.32 33.08
N LEU A 206 15.87 -27.21 32.57
CA LEU A 206 17.06 -26.57 33.14
C LEU A 206 16.74 -25.16 33.61
N VAL A 207 17.47 -24.72 34.63
CA VAL A 207 17.59 -23.34 35.06
C VAL A 207 19.04 -22.85 34.91
N ASN A 208 19.24 -21.55 35.10
CA ASN A 208 20.57 -20.94 34.94
C ASN A 208 21.55 -21.49 35.99
N GLY A 209 22.70 -21.95 35.53
CA GLY A 209 23.77 -22.50 36.37
C GLY A 209 23.66 -24.00 36.67
N ASP A 210 22.67 -24.70 36.11
CA ASP A 210 22.52 -26.15 36.31
C ASP A 210 23.71 -26.94 35.74
N GLU A 211 24.10 -27.98 36.48
CA GLU A 211 25.00 -29.02 36.00
C GLU A 211 24.20 -30.13 35.33
N VAL A 212 24.55 -30.47 34.10
CA VAL A 212 23.82 -31.45 33.29
C VAL A 212 24.64 -32.73 33.17
N CYS A 213 24.04 -33.87 33.54
CA CYS A 213 24.66 -35.17 33.35
C CYS A 213 24.87 -35.45 31.85
N PHE A 214 26.06 -35.94 31.48
CA PHE A 214 26.45 -36.19 30.08
C PHE A 214 25.47 -37.06 29.29
N LYS A 215 24.68 -37.91 29.96
CA LYS A 215 23.61 -38.68 29.31
C LYS A 215 22.54 -37.80 28.62
N TYR A 216 22.46 -36.51 28.96
CA TYR A 216 21.61 -35.50 28.34
C TYR A 216 22.47 -34.47 27.59
N ASN A 217 23.19 -34.93 26.58
CA ASN A 217 24.14 -34.10 25.82
C ASN A 217 23.51 -33.26 24.71
N ASN A 218 22.19 -33.22 24.60
CA ASN A 218 21.49 -32.32 23.68
C ASN A 218 20.78 -31.24 24.49
N LEU A 219 20.94 -29.98 24.08
CA LEU A 219 20.30 -28.84 24.71
C LEU A 219 19.31 -28.17 23.75
N ARG A 220 18.14 -27.81 24.27
CA ARG A 220 17.12 -27.03 23.56
C ARG A 220 16.75 -25.82 24.39
N PHE A 221 16.68 -24.68 23.71
CA PHE A 221 16.32 -23.39 24.29
C PHE A 221 15.17 -22.76 23.49
N SER A 222 14.26 -22.11 24.20
CA SER A 222 13.21 -21.30 23.59
C SER A 222 13.21 -19.89 24.18
N PHE A 223 13.02 -18.93 23.30
CA PHE A 223 13.07 -17.50 23.59
C PHE A 223 12.01 -16.77 22.77
N LEU A 224 11.67 -15.54 23.15
CA LEU A 224 10.64 -14.75 22.47
C LEU A 224 10.77 -13.28 22.84
N VAL A 225 10.56 -12.41 21.86
CA VAL A 225 10.20 -11.01 22.09
C VAL A 225 8.67 -10.87 21.94
N PRO A 226 7.92 -10.62 23.03
CA PRO A 226 6.46 -10.52 22.97
C PRO A 226 6.01 -9.22 22.28
N ASN A 227 4.77 -9.20 21.77
CA ASN A 227 4.11 -8.02 21.18
C ASN A 227 4.82 -7.38 19.97
N GLU A 228 5.71 -8.12 19.30
CA GLU A 228 6.45 -7.66 18.12
C GLU A 228 6.20 -8.62 16.94
N ASP A 229 5.96 -8.08 15.75
CA ASP A 229 5.91 -8.84 14.50
C ASP A 229 7.23 -8.72 13.74
N GLY A 230 7.56 -9.73 12.95
CA GLY A 230 8.74 -9.72 12.08
C GLY A 230 10.09 -9.89 12.79
N VAL A 231 10.11 -10.27 14.07
CA VAL A 231 11.35 -10.46 14.83
C VAL A 231 12.15 -11.65 14.27
N GLU A 232 13.44 -11.42 14.09
CA GLU A 232 14.41 -12.45 13.75
C GLU A 232 15.40 -12.63 14.90
N TYR A 233 15.93 -13.84 15.06
CA TYR A 233 16.83 -14.23 16.13
C TYR A 233 18.14 -14.79 15.57
N GLU A 234 19.23 -14.52 16.28
CA GLU A 234 20.50 -15.22 16.14
C GLU A 234 20.96 -15.71 17.51
N TYR A 235 21.68 -16.82 17.52
CA TYR A 235 22.16 -17.45 18.75
C TYR A 235 23.59 -17.95 18.59
N PHE A 236 24.29 -17.99 19.71
CA PHE A 236 25.67 -18.45 19.82
C PHE A 236 25.86 -19.19 21.13
N LEU A 237 26.45 -20.39 21.07
CA LEU A 237 26.82 -21.15 22.27
C LEU A 237 28.33 -21.15 22.43
N LYS A 238 28.84 -20.39 23.40
CA LYS A 238 30.26 -20.32 23.72
C LYS A 238 30.80 -21.71 24.05
N ASN A 239 31.99 -22.03 23.54
CA ASN A 239 32.65 -23.34 23.62
C ASN A 239 32.01 -24.46 22.77
N PHE A 240 31.06 -24.13 21.88
CA PHE A 240 30.48 -25.07 20.90
C PHE A 240 30.41 -24.47 19.50
N SER A 241 29.90 -23.24 19.39
CA SER A 241 29.68 -22.55 18.12
C SER A 241 30.97 -21.87 17.63
N LYS A 242 31.23 -21.91 16.31
CA LYS A 242 32.33 -21.16 15.68
C LYS A 242 31.94 -19.71 15.42
N ASP A 243 30.74 -19.52 14.88
CA ASP A 243 30.15 -18.22 14.54
C ASP A 243 28.72 -18.14 15.06
N TRP A 244 28.14 -16.93 15.07
CA TRP A 244 26.70 -16.74 15.30
C TRP A 244 25.89 -17.48 14.22
N SER A 245 24.69 -17.94 14.58
CA SER A 245 23.75 -18.46 13.58
C SER A 245 23.35 -17.36 12.59
N GLY A 246 22.83 -17.76 11.43
CA GLY A 246 22.11 -16.81 10.58
C GLY A 246 20.83 -16.31 11.26
N TRP A 247 20.43 -15.07 10.92
CA TRP A 247 19.15 -14.52 11.36
C TRP A 247 17.99 -15.35 10.84
N SER A 248 17.05 -15.69 11.72
CA SER A 248 15.85 -16.41 11.31
C SER A 248 14.66 -16.10 12.22
N LYS A 249 13.44 -16.34 11.75
CA LYS A 249 12.22 -16.24 12.57
C LYS A 249 12.06 -17.38 13.59
N LYS A 250 12.99 -18.35 13.63
CA LYS A 250 12.93 -19.46 14.59
C LYS A 250 13.30 -18.93 15.98
N ASN A 251 12.40 -19.18 16.93
CA ASN A 251 12.53 -18.73 18.30
C ASN A 251 13.03 -19.85 19.24
N THR A 252 13.68 -20.86 18.65
CA THR A 252 14.23 -22.03 19.32
C THR A 252 15.64 -22.31 18.80
N ALA A 253 16.56 -22.61 19.72
CA ALA A 253 17.91 -23.06 19.39
C ALA A 253 18.15 -24.48 19.94
N GLU A 254 18.77 -25.32 19.12
CA GLU A 254 19.13 -26.69 19.50
C GLU A 254 20.61 -26.94 19.25
N PHE A 255 21.24 -27.60 20.20
CA PHE A 255 22.64 -28.00 20.12
C PHE A 255 22.73 -29.48 20.51
N LEU A 256 23.32 -30.28 19.63
CA LEU A 256 23.33 -31.73 19.77
C LEU A 256 24.74 -32.23 20.04
N GLY A 257 24.86 -33.29 20.83
CA GLY A 257 26.12 -34.01 21.06
C GLY A 257 27.19 -33.17 21.75
N LEU A 258 26.80 -32.35 22.74
CA LEU A 258 27.76 -31.58 23.53
C LEU A 258 28.71 -32.52 24.27
N LYS A 259 29.97 -32.10 24.35
CA LYS A 259 30.98 -32.76 25.18
C LYS A 259 30.91 -32.22 26.62
N GLU A 260 31.65 -32.84 27.51
CA GLU A 260 31.82 -32.32 28.87
C GLU A 260 32.51 -30.96 28.84
N GLY A 261 31.96 -29.99 29.58
CA GLY A 261 32.52 -28.64 29.66
C GLY A 261 31.51 -27.61 30.12
N SER A 262 31.97 -26.36 30.19
CA SER A 262 31.14 -25.21 30.53
C SER A 262 30.70 -24.47 29.27
N TYR A 263 29.41 -24.14 29.19
CA TYR A 263 28.81 -23.49 28.03
C TYR A 263 28.05 -22.23 28.46
N VAL A 264 28.05 -21.21 27.60
CA VAL A 264 27.29 -19.98 27.81
C VAL A 264 26.51 -19.69 26.55
N LEU A 265 25.17 -19.69 26.65
CA LEU A 265 24.29 -19.34 25.56
C LEU A 265 24.14 -17.83 25.49
N GLN A 266 24.25 -17.28 24.29
CA GLN A 266 23.97 -15.87 24.00
C GLN A 266 22.92 -15.83 22.88
N ILE A 267 21.93 -14.94 23.03
CA ILE A 267 20.84 -14.78 22.05
C ILE A 267 20.67 -13.29 21.78
N ARG A 268 20.40 -12.96 20.52
CA ARG A 268 19.98 -11.62 20.09
C ARG A 268 18.70 -11.71 19.28
N ALA A 269 17.88 -10.69 19.40
CA ALA A 269 16.73 -10.47 18.55
C ALA A 269 16.93 -9.20 17.75
N LYS A 270 16.38 -9.14 16.54
CA LYS A 270 16.29 -7.91 15.76
C LYS A 270 14.89 -7.72 15.22
N ASN A 271 14.47 -6.46 15.14
CA ASN A 271 13.31 -6.05 14.38
C ASN A 271 13.75 -4.93 13.42
N GLN A 272 13.62 -5.17 12.11
CA GLN A 272 14.14 -4.28 11.07
C GLN A 272 15.64 -3.99 11.26
N ASP A 273 16.00 -2.73 11.56
CA ASP A 273 17.39 -2.29 11.73
C ASP A 273 17.85 -2.27 13.20
N GLN A 274 16.96 -2.60 14.16
CA GLN A 274 17.25 -2.51 15.59
C GLN A 274 17.51 -3.89 16.18
N ILE A 275 18.59 -4.01 16.96
CA ILE A 275 19.02 -5.26 17.60
C ILE A 275 18.88 -5.09 19.12
N SER A 276 18.26 -6.07 19.81
CA SER A 276 18.22 -6.10 21.28
C SER A 276 19.62 -6.24 21.84
N THR A 277 19.86 -5.62 23.00
CA THR A 277 21.05 -5.93 23.81
C THR A 277 21.01 -7.42 24.20
N SER A 278 22.13 -8.13 24.03
CA SER A 278 22.23 -9.56 24.34
C SER A 278 22.04 -9.82 25.84
N LEU A 279 21.38 -10.92 26.18
CA LEU A 279 21.51 -11.59 27.48
C LEU A 279 22.66 -12.60 27.44
#